data_AF-A0A657LQB4-F1
#
_entry.id   AF-A0A657LQB4-F1
#
_cell.length_a   1.000
_cell.length_b   1.000
_cell.length_c   1.000
_cell.angle_alpha   90.00
_cell.angle_beta   90.00
_cell.angle_gamma   90.00
#
_symmetry.space_group_name_H-M   'P 1'
#
loop_
_entity.id
_entity.type
_entity.pdbx_description
1 polymer ?
#
loop_
_entity_poly.entity_id
_entity_poly.type
_entity_poly.pdbx_seq_one_letter_code
_entity_poly.pdbx_strand_id
1 'polypeptide(L)' 'MRKIVLSAAIAAVAALSFAAPSQAGGYGYNGYHQQYCFIKKIKSYDYYGNLVIKKIRICK' A
#
# COMPACT_ATOMS: atom_id res chain seq x y z
N MET A 1 15.94 -7.25 30.71
CA MET A 1 14.82 -7.63 29.81
C MET A 1 14.14 -6.45 29.11
N ARG A 2 13.93 -5.30 29.76
CA ARG A 2 13.30 -4.10 29.14
C ARG A 2 13.93 -3.64 27.81
N LYS A 3 15.26 -3.72 27.66
CA LYS A 3 15.96 -3.31 26.42
C LYS A 3 15.63 -4.18 25.20
N ILE A 4 15.43 -5.49 25.42
CA ILE A 4 15.10 -6.43 24.34
C ILE A 4 13.67 -6.20 23.84
N VAL A 5 12.74 -5.97 24.78
CA VAL A 5 11.33 -5.67 24.47
C VAL A 5 11.22 -4.35 23.68
N LEU A 6 11.97 -3.32 24.07
CA LEU A 6 12.02 -2.04 23.35
C LEU A 6 12.56 -2.21 21.91
N SER A 7 13.65 -2.97 21.75
CA SER A 7 14.23 -3.23 20.43
C SER A 7 13.29 -4.01 19.51
N ALA A 8 12.58 -5.01 20.05
CA ALA A 8 11.62 -5.79 19.30
C ALA A 8 10.41 -4.96 18.84
N ALA A 9 9.90 -4.08 19.72
CA ALA A 9 8.80 -3.18 19.39
C ALA A 9 9.17 -2.20 18.26
N ILE A 10 10.37 -1.61 18.31
CA ILE A 10 10.86 -0.69 17.27
C ILE A 10 11.00 -1.43 15.93
N ALA A 11 11.59 -2.63 15.94
CA ALA A 11 11.75 -3.43 14.73
C ALA A 11 10.40 -3.84 14.12
N ALA A 12 9.42 -4.24 14.95
CA ALA A 12 8.09 -4.59 14.49
C ALA A 12 7.35 -3.40 13.88
N VAL A 13 7.41 -2.22 14.51
CA VAL A 13 6.79 -1.00 13.99
C VAL A 13 7.39 -0.62 12.64
N ALA A 14 8.72 -0.65 12.51
CA ALA A 14 9.38 -0.38 11.24
C ALA A 14 8.94 -1.35 10.14
N ALA A 15 8.93 -2.66 10.42
CA ALA A 15 8.50 -3.67 9.46
C ALA A 15 7.03 -3.49 9.04
N LEU A 16 6.14 -3.19 9.98
CA LEU A 16 4.73 -2.97 9.72
C LEU A 16 4.48 -1.68 8.94
N SER A 17 5.23 -0.61 9.18
CA SER A 17 5.10 0.64 8.41
C SER A 17 5.51 0.47 6.94
N PHE A 18 6.54 -0.33 6.65
CA PHE A 18 6.93 -0.65 5.26
C PHE A 18 5.98 -1.66 4.60
N ALA A 19 5.46 -2.61 5.36
CA ALA A 19 4.54 -3.63 4.86
C ALA A 19 3.10 -3.14 4.76
N ALA A 20 2.74 -2.04 5.45
CA ALA A 20 1.38 -1.50 5.44
C ALA A 20 0.98 -1.16 3.99
N PRO A 21 0.06 -1.93 3.39
CA PRO A 21 -0.44 -1.57 2.09
C PRO A 21 -1.13 -0.22 2.26
N SER A 22 -0.67 0.80 1.53
CA SER A 22 -1.39 2.07 1.47
C SER A 22 -2.79 1.82 0.87
N GLN A 23 -3.76 1.60 1.74
CA GLN A 23 -5.18 1.64 1.45
C GLN A 23 -5.61 3.10 1.37
N ALA A 24 -5.14 3.78 0.32
CA ALA A 24 -5.79 4.98 -0.15
C ALA A 24 -6.90 4.51 -1.10
N GLY A 25 -8.07 4.25 -0.53
CA GLY A 25 -9.23 3.69 -1.22
C GLY A 25 -10.50 3.86 -0.39
N GLY A 26 -10.66 5.01 0.26
CA GLY A 26 -11.94 5.49 0.75
C GLY A 26 -12.46 6.58 -0.19
N TYR A 27 -13.78 6.61 -0.36
CA TYR A 27 -14.62 7.55 -1.14
C TYR A 27 -15.08 7.06 -2.51
N GLY A 28 -16.25 6.41 -2.46
CA GLY A 28 -17.10 6.09 -3.61
C GLY A 28 -18.43 5.51 -3.16
N TYR A 29 -19.06 6.13 -2.16
CA TYR A 29 -20.42 5.83 -1.71
C TYR A 29 -21.39 6.42 -2.75
N ASN A 30 -21.52 5.82 -3.94
CA ASN A 30 -22.63 6.13 -4.85
C ASN A 30 -22.69 5.21 -6.07
N GLY A 31 -23.86 4.61 -6.27
CA GLY A 31 -24.41 4.44 -7.62
C GLY A 31 -24.19 3.08 -8.28
N TYR A 32 -24.98 2.07 -7.86
CA TYR A 32 -25.94 1.37 -8.71
C TYR A 32 -25.57 0.79 -10.10
N HIS A 33 -24.31 0.71 -10.51
CA HIS A 33 -23.93 0.03 -11.75
C HIS A 33 -22.66 -0.79 -11.56
N GLN A 34 -22.82 -2.13 -11.51
CA GLN A 34 -21.75 -3.13 -11.44
C GLN A 34 -20.88 -3.12 -12.71
N GLN A 35 -20.08 -2.09 -12.89
CA GLN A 35 -18.88 -2.12 -13.70
C GLN A 35 -17.72 -2.29 -12.73
N TYR A 36 -17.03 -3.43 -12.79
CA TYR A 36 -15.93 -3.80 -11.87
C TYR A 36 -14.76 -2.82 -12.05
N CYS A 37 -14.87 -1.63 -11.46
CA CYS A 37 -13.79 -0.67 -11.38
C CYS A 37 -12.87 -1.05 -10.22
N PHE A 38 -11.64 -1.47 -10.51
CA PHE A 38 -10.64 -1.78 -9.49
C PHE A 38 -9.35 -0.99 -9.70
N ILE A 39 -8.64 -0.73 -8.61
CA ILE A 39 -7.34 -0.05 -8.65
C ILE A 39 -6.25 -1.10 -8.78
N LYS A 40 -5.55 -1.09 -9.91
CA LYS A 40 -4.35 -1.91 -10.14
C LYS A 40 -3.11 -1.12 -9.75
N LYS A 41 -2.27 -1.69 -8.91
CA LYS A 41 -0.94 -1.14 -8.60
C LYS A 41 0.09 -1.77 -9.53
N ILE A 42 0.80 -0.96 -10.32
CA ILE A 42 1.93 -1.38 -11.15
C ILE A 42 3.21 -0.91 -10.44
N LYS A 43 4.10 -1.85 -10.18
CA LYS A 43 5.43 -1.58 -9.62
C LYS A 43 6.44 -1.62 -10.75
N SER A 44 7.25 -0.58 -10.87
CA SER A 44 8.35 -0.51 -11.84
C SER A 44 9.59 0.04 -11.14
N TYR A 45 10.76 -0.29 -11.67
CA TYR A 45 12.03 0.26 -11.20
C TYR A 45 12.58 1.21 -12.26
N ASP A 46 12.98 2.40 -11.84
CA ASP A 46 13.73 3.33 -12.69
C ASP A 46 15.19 2.88 -12.86
N TYR A 47 15.92 3.56 -13.74
CA TYR A 47 17.32 3.25 -14.07
C TYR A 47 18.24 3.24 -12.83
N TYR A 48 17.90 4.02 -11.80
CA TYR A 48 18.64 4.10 -10.54
C TYR A 48 18.18 3.08 -9.48
N GLY A 49 17.23 2.20 -9.82
CA GLY A 49 16.74 1.15 -8.93
C GLY A 49 15.73 1.60 -7.87
N ASN A 50 15.19 2.82 -7.95
CA ASN A 50 14.13 3.21 -7.03
C ASN A 50 12.81 2.52 -7.40
N LEU A 51 11.93 2.31 -6.42
CA LEU A 51 10.66 1.62 -6.64
C LEU A 51 9.56 2.65 -6.93
N VAL A 52 9.09 2.70 -8.17
CA VAL A 52 8.02 3.60 -8.63
C VAL A 52 6.71 2.83 -8.68
N ILE A 53 5.75 3.22 -7.82
CA ILE A 53 4.42 2.62 -7.76
C ILE A 53 3.42 3.51 -8.48
N LYS A 54 2.85 3.02 -9.58
CA LYS A 54 1.73 3.68 -10.27
C LYS A 54 0.42 3.01 -9.89
N LYS A 55 -0.60 3.81 -9.56
CA LYS A 55 -1.98 3.33 -9.30
C LYS A 55 -2.84 3.69 -10.50
N ILE A 56 -3.43 2.68 -11.15
CA ILE A 56 -4.30 2.85 -12.32
C ILE A 56 -5.69 2.35 -11.94
N ARG A 57 -6.71 3.18 -12.17
CA ARG A 57 -8.12 2.78 -12.04
C ARG A 57 -8.57 2.17 -13.37
N ILE A 58 -8.92 0.89 -13.36
CA ILE A 58 -9.42 0.17 -14.53
C ILE A 58 -10.90 -0.08 -14.29
N CYS A 59 -11.74 0.44 -15.19
CA CYS A 59 -13.18 0.18 -15.24
C CYS A 59 -13.48 -0.65 -16.48
N LYS A 60 -14.37 -1.62 -16.36
CA LYS A 60 -14.73 -2.57 -17.43
C LYS A 60 -16.16 -2.35 -17.88
#